data_AF-A0A2G0E6S5-F1
#
_entry.id   AF-A0A2G0E6S5-F1
#
_cell.length_a   1.000
_cell.length_b   1.000
_cell.length_c   1.000
_cell.angle_alpha   90.00
_cell.angle_beta   90.00
_cell.angle_gamma   90.00
#
_symmetry.space_group_name_H-M   'P 1'
#
loop_
_entity.id
_entity.type
_entity.pdbx_description
1 polymer ?
#
loop_
_entity_poly.entity_id
_entity_poly.type
_entity_poly.pdbx_seq_one_letter_code
_entity_poly.pdbx_strand_id
1 'polypeptide(L)' 'MLKLPEDFIFGGATAAYQVEGATKEGGKGAVAWDDFLEEQGRFSPDPASDFYHQYAKDIELCERFGV' A
#
# COMPACT_ATOMS: atom_id res chain seq x y z
N MET A 1 30.69 -18.09 -0.02
CA MET A 1 29.69 -17.01 -0.25
C MET A 1 28.33 -17.68 -0.37
N LEU A 2 27.34 -17.18 0.36
CA LEU A 2 25.95 -17.58 0.13
C LEU A 2 25.47 -16.97 -1.19
N LYS A 3 24.71 -17.74 -1.98
CA LYS A 3 24.08 -17.31 -3.23
C LYS A 3 22.62 -17.73 -3.19
N LEU A 4 21.74 -16.86 -3.69
CA LEU A 4 20.35 -17.19 -3.92
C LEU A 4 20.19 -17.95 -5.25
N PRO A 5 19.11 -18.73 -5.42
CA PRO A 5 18.74 -19.30 -6.72
C PRO A 5 18.67 -18.23 -7.82
N GLU A 6 18.95 -18.61 -9.07
CA GLU A 6 18.90 -17.68 -10.21
C GLU A 6 17.50 -17.10 -10.46
N ASP A 7 16.47 -17.81 -10.03
CA ASP A 7 15.05 -17.49 -10.14
C ASP A 7 14.45 -16.94 -8.83
N PHE A 8 15.30 -16.54 -7.88
CA PHE A 8 14.82 -15.94 -6.63
C PHE A 8 14.11 -14.60 -6.89
N ILE A 9 12.90 -14.46 -6.36
CA ILE A 9 12.09 -13.24 -6.51
C ILE A 9 12.43 -12.25 -5.39
N PHE A 10 12.90 -11.06 -5.77
CA PHE A 10 13.16 -9.95 -4.85
C PHE A 10 11.95 -9.01 -4.76
N GLY A 11 10.83 -9.50 -4.23
CA GLY A 11 9.59 -8.74 -4.22
C GLY A 11 9.49 -7.65 -3.14
N GLY A 12 8.48 -6.80 -3.30
CA GLY A 12 7.97 -5.86 -2.29
C GLY A 12 6.53 -6.22 -1.91
N ALA A 13 6.08 -5.78 -0.74
CA ALA A 13 4.72 -6.05 -0.27
C ALA A 13 4.09 -4.80 0.33
N THR A 14 2.78 -4.68 0.13
CA THR A 14 1.93 -3.64 0.72
C THR A 14 0.63 -4.27 1.21
N ALA A 15 -0.20 -3.48 1.89
CA ALA A 15 -1.56 -3.85 2.24
C ALA A 15 -2.49 -2.68 1.91
N ALA A 16 -3.60 -2.97 1.22
CA ALA A 16 -4.53 -1.98 0.65
C ALA A 16 -4.78 -0.78 1.59
N TYR A 17 -5.37 -1.04 2.76
CA TYR A 17 -5.74 0.00 3.71
C TYR A 17 -4.55 0.81 4.29
N GLN A 18 -3.33 0.25 4.25
CA GLN A 18 -2.13 0.93 4.74
C GLN A 18 -1.51 1.87 3.69
N VAL A 19 -1.76 1.65 2.39
CA VAL A 19 -1.11 2.40 1.31
C VAL A 19 -2.06 3.14 0.37
N GLU A 20 -3.27 2.64 0.14
CA GLU A 20 -4.19 3.17 -0.88
C GLU A 20 -4.68 4.58 -0.56
N GLY A 21 -5.13 4.83 0.67
CA GLY A 21 -5.93 6.02 0.97
C GLY A 21 -7.31 5.93 0.33
N ALA A 22 -7.85 7.06 -0.13
CA ALA A 22 -9.06 7.13 -0.95
C ALA A 22 -10.24 6.35 -0.34
N THR A 23 -10.37 6.39 0.99
CA THR A 23 -11.22 5.46 1.75
C THR A 23 -12.71 5.59 1.46
N LYS A 24 -13.12 6.70 0.82
CA LYS A 24 -14.49 7.05 0.42
C LYS A 24 -14.65 7.29 -1.09
N GLU A 25 -13.62 7.02 -1.89
CA GLU A 25 -13.66 7.19 -3.35
C GLU A 25 -14.09 5.90 -4.07
N GLY A 26 -14.44 6.02 -5.37
CA GLY A 26 -14.67 4.85 -6.24
C GLY A 26 -15.85 3.94 -5.83
N GLY A 27 -16.67 4.35 -4.87
CA GLY A 27 -17.74 3.51 -4.31
C GLY A 27 -17.24 2.48 -3.29
N LYS A 28 -16.05 2.66 -2.71
CA LYS A 28 -15.51 1.79 -1.66
C LYS A 28 -16.45 1.76 -0.44
N GLY A 29 -16.74 0.54 0.03
CA GLY A 29 -17.45 0.32 1.29
C GLY A 29 -16.55 0.51 2.53
N ALA A 30 -17.18 0.80 3.67
CA ALA A 30 -16.48 0.87 4.94
C ALA A 30 -15.95 -0.51 5.37
N VAL A 31 -14.81 -0.51 6.05
CA VAL A 31 -14.20 -1.68 6.70
C VAL A 31 -14.05 -1.41 8.20
N ALA A 32 -13.88 -2.46 9.01
CA ALA A 32 -13.80 -2.32 10.47
C ALA A 32 -12.70 -1.34 10.94
N TRP A 33 -11.64 -1.16 10.15
CA TRP A 33 -10.56 -0.22 10.46
C TRP A 33 -10.96 1.26 10.31
N ASP A 34 -12.01 1.57 9.54
CA ASP A 34 -12.51 2.95 9.40
C ASP A 34 -13.06 3.40 10.76
N ASP A 35 -14.02 2.64 11.31
CA ASP A 35 -14.64 2.93 12.62
C ASP A 35 -13.62 2.86 13.77
N PHE A 36 -12.76 1.84 13.76
CA PHE A 36 -11.76 1.65 14.80
C PHE A 36 -10.79 2.84 14.88
N LEU A 37 -10.28 3.33 13.75
CA LEU A 37 -9.33 4.46 13.77
C LEU A 37 -10.01 5.78 14.08
N GLU A 38 -11.25 5.98 13.64
CA GLU A 38 -12.05 7.15 14.00
C GLU A 38 -12.30 7.20 15.52
N GLU A 39 -12.66 6.07 16.15
CA GLU A 39 -12.86 5.98 17.60
C GLU A 39 -11.55 6.22 18.38
N GLN A 40 -10.42 5.69 17.90
CA GLN A 40 -9.12 5.87 18.56
C GLN A 40 -8.56 7.30 18.43
N GLY A 41 -8.90 8.03 17.35
CA GLY A 41 -8.52 9.43 17.15
C GLY A 41 -7.00 9.69 17.04
N ARG A 42 -6.19 8.67 16.71
CA ARG A 42 -4.72 8.78 16.70
C ARG A 42 -4.14 9.28 15.37
N PHE A 43 -4.66 8.77 14.26
CA PHE A 43 -4.23 9.14 12.91
C PHE A 43 -5.32 8.78 11.89
N SER A 44 -5.28 9.45 10.74
CA SER A 44 -6.19 9.17 9.63
C SER A 44 -5.61 8.08 8.71
N PRO A 45 -6.44 7.12 8.23
CA PRO A 45 -6.06 6.19 7.17
C PRO A 45 -6.01 6.86 5.78
N ASP A 46 -6.44 8.11 5.67
CA ASP A 46 -6.49 8.89 4.43
C ASP A 46 -5.59 10.14 4.57
N PRO A 47 -4.63 10.41 3.65
CA PRO A 47 -4.42 9.76 2.35
C PRO A 47 -3.51 8.51 2.37
N ALA A 48 -3.09 8.01 3.54
CA ALA A 48 -2.06 6.97 3.64
C ALA A 48 -0.81 7.31 2.80
N SER A 49 -0.39 6.42 1.90
CA SER A 49 0.66 6.67 0.90
C SER A 49 0.10 7.07 -0.47
N ASP A 50 -1.23 7.23 -0.57
CA ASP A 50 -1.95 7.61 -1.77
C ASP A 50 -1.70 6.69 -2.98
N PHE A 51 -1.49 5.40 -2.72
CA PHE A 51 -1.23 4.40 -3.75
C PHE A 51 -2.40 4.35 -4.76
N TYR A 52 -3.63 4.66 -4.34
CA TYR A 52 -4.78 4.71 -5.23
C TYR A 52 -4.57 5.67 -6.43
N HIS A 53 -3.85 6.77 -6.22
CA HIS A 53 -3.52 7.74 -7.28
C HIS A 53 -2.06 7.63 -7.76
N GLN A 54 -1.14 7.13 -6.93
CA GLN A 54 0.30 7.11 -7.22
C GLN A 54 0.86 5.74 -7.64
N TYR A 55 0.04 4.69 -7.73
CA TYR A 55 0.50 3.33 -8.06
C TYR A 55 1.40 3.27 -9.30
N ALA A 56 1.14 4.10 -10.32
CA ALA A 56 1.95 4.12 -11.53
C ALA A 56 3.42 4.48 -11.23
N LYS A 57 3.64 5.44 -10.33
CA LYS A 57 4.97 5.86 -9.88
C LYS A 57 5.61 4.81 -8.97
N ASP A 58 4.82 4.20 -8.09
CA ASP A 58 5.33 3.15 -7.20
C ASP A 58 5.79 1.92 -7.99
N ILE A 59 5.03 1.51 -9.02
CA ILE A 59 5.40 0.43 -9.94
C ILE A 59 6.65 0.79 -10.76
N GLU A 60 6.75 2.03 -11.26
CA GLU A 60 7.96 2.51 -11.95
C GLU A 60 9.21 2.41 -11.06
N LEU A 61 9.07 2.74 -9.78
CA LEU A 61 10.16 2.63 -8.81
C LEU A 61 10.52 1.17 -8.53
N CYS A 62 9.53 0.26 -8.40
CA CYS A 62 9.78 -1.17 -8.27
C CYS A 62 10.64 -1.69 -9.43
N GLU A 63 10.24 -1.39 -10.68
CA GLU A 63 11.00 -1.78 -11.87
C GLU A 63 12.42 -1.21 -11.85
N ARG A 64 12.55 0.09 -11.54
CA ARG A 64 13.86 0.79 -11.49
C ARG A 64 14.83 0.16 -10.48
N PHE A 65 14.32 -0.39 -9.38
CA PHE A 65 15.14 -0.97 -8.31
C PHE A 65 15.20 -2.50 -8.33
N GLY A 66 14.64 -3.16 -9.35
CA GLY A 66 14.74 -4.61 -9.52
C GLY A 66 13.87 -5.40 -8.54
N VAL A 67 12.71 -4.83 -8.20
CA VAL A 67 11.65 -5.50 -7.44
C VAL A 67 10.73 -6.28 -8.37
#